data_AF-A0A820GVC2-F1
#
_entry.id   AF-A0A820GVC2-F1
#
_cell.length_a   1.000
_cell.length_b   1.000
_cell.length_c   1.000
_cell.angle_alpha   90.00
_cell.angle_beta   90.00
_cell.angle_gamma   90.00
#
_symmetry.space_group_name_H-M   'P 1'
#
loop_
_entity.id
_entity.type
_entity.pdbx_description
1 polymer ?
#
loop_
_entity_poly.entity_id
_entity_poly.type
_entity_poly.pdbx_seq_one_letter_code
_entity_poly.pdbx_strand_id
1 'polypeptide(L)'
;MNNSNDETIYNLLNQIPKSLPIPPNNSKHYYRSIFSSNVLHNLNKNKHSHRTMGLAIEPKPDPCHPLRRRQNYFELPEITPFIRSHKMPPIPKFNPQNKNQYKLTKNYIAENINKIKNSLPTCPRRYIVSDRKGNKYLIDGSGLQKDFIHKK
;
A
#
# COMPACT_ATOMS: atom_id res chain seq x y z
N MET A 1 -88.68 -1.99 -45.21
CA MET A 1 -88.36 -3.36 -45.62
C MET A 1 -86.87 -3.56 -45.39
N ASN A 2 -86.54 -4.42 -44.43
CA ASN A 2 -85.16 -4.86 -44.19
C ASN A 2 -84.73 -5.79 -45.33
N ASN A 3 -83.46 -5.71 -45.73
CA ASN A 3 -82.54 -6.85 -45.86
C ASN A 3 -81.40 -6.53 -46.85
N SER A 4 -80.20 -6.45 -46.30
CA SER A 4 -79.09 -7.41 -46.50
C SER A 4 -78.34 -7.19 -47.79
N ASN A 5 -77.26 -6.43 -47.72
CA ASN A 5 -76.12 -6.61 -48.64
C ASN A 5 -74.75 -6.25 -48.03
N ASP A 6 -74.68 -5.77 -46.78
CA ASP A 6 -73.37 -5.38 -46.19
C ASP A 6 -72.63 -6.56 -45.52
N GLU A 7 -73.25 -7.74 -45.48
CA GLU A 7 -72.64 -8.98 -45.00
C GLU A 7 -72.32 -9.89 -46.19
N THR A 8 -71.08 -9.85 -46.67
CA THR A 8 -70.57 -10.80 -47.67
C THR A 8 -69.92 -12.00 -46.97
N ILE A 9 -69.99 -13.20 -47.57
CA ILE A 9 -69.47 -14.45 -46.98
C ILE A 9 -67.99 -14.34 -46.59
N TYR A 10 -67.24 -13.48 -47.27
CA TYR A 10 -65.82 -13.21 -47.00
C TYR A 10 -65.56 -12.53 -45.65
N ASN A 11 -66.57 -11.88 -45.04
CA ASN A 11 -66.44 -11.28 -43.71
C ASN A 11 -66.55 -12.31 -42.57
N LEU A 12 -67.01 -13.54 -42.84
CA LEU A 12 -67.09 -14.63 -41.85
C LEU A 12 -65.75 -15.29 -41.56
N LEU A 13 -64.78 -15.17 -42.47
CA LEU A 13 -63.40 -15.51 -42.18
C LEU A 13 -62.82 -14.37 -41.35
N ASN A 14 -63.19 -14.37 -40.07
CA ASN A 14 -62.60 -13.56 -39.02
C ASN A 14 -61.14 -13.33 -39.37
N GLN A 15 -60.79 -12.06 -39.62
CA GLN A 15 -59.42 -11.62 -39.77
C GLN A 15 -58.67 -12.25 -38.61
N ILE A 16 -57.92 -13.33 -38.88
CA ILE A 16 -57.10 -13.98 -37.88
C ILE A 16 -56.31 -12.82 -37.32
N PRO A 17 -56.49 -12.44 -36.03
CA PRO A 17 -55.78 -11.28 -35.52
C PRO A 17 -54.33 -11.58 -35.84
N LYS A 18 -53.72 -10.78 -36.74
CA LYS A 18 -52.35 -10.99 -37.21
C LYS A 18 -51.59 -11.30 -35.94
N SER A 19 -51.16 -12.56 -35.78
CA SER A 19 -50.63 -13.02 -34.51
C SER A 19 -49.62 -11.97 -34.11
N LEU A 20 -49.90 -11.25 -33.02
CA LEU A 20 -49.03 -10.17 -32.58
C LEU A 20 -47.62 -10.75 -32.67
N PRO A 21 -46.68 -10.10 -33.41
CA PRO A 21 -45.38 -10.68 -33.62
C PRO A 21 -44.88 -11.10 -32.25
N ILE A 22 -44.75 -12.42 -32.05
CA ILE A 22 -44.26 -12.96 -30.81
C ILE A 22 -42.96 -12.19 -30.61
N PRO A 23 -42.85 -11.34 -29.57
CA PRO A 23 -41.65 -10.54 -29.42
C PRO A 23 -40.50 -11.54 -29.53
N PRO A 24 -39.50 -11.29 -30.41
CA PRO A 24 -38.44 -12.25 -30.66
C PRO A 24 -38.04 -12.73 -29.29
N ASN A 25 -38.08 -14.05 -29.05
CA ASN A 25 -37.88 -14.61 -27.72
C ASN A 25 -36.62 -13.95 -27.18
N ASN A 26 -36.83 -12.90 -26.39
CA ASN A 26 -35.80 -12.21 -25.70
C ASN A 26 -35.60 -13.24 -24.61
N SER A 27 -34.87 -14.31 -24.95
CA SER A 27 -34.32 -15.25 -24.01
C SER A 27 -33.54 -14.30 -23.15
N LYS A 28 -34.22 -13.86 -22.08
CA LYS A 28 -33.75 -12.79 -21.22
C LYS A 28 -32.33 -13.22 -20.96
N HIS A 29 -31.37 -12.36 -21.27
CA HIS A 29 -30.01 -12.63 -20.87
C HIS A 29 -30.07 -12.70 -19.35
N TYR A 30 -30.41 -13.90 -18.85
CA TYR A 30 -30.55 -14.18 -17.45
C TYR A 30 -29.18 -13.90 -16.91
N TYR A 31 -29.14 -13.12 -15.84
CA TYR A 31 -27.90 -12.77 -15.19
C TYR A 31 -27.07 -14.05 -15.02
N ARG A 32 -25.93 -14.11 -15.71
CA ARG A 32 -24.94 -15.16 -15.53
C ARG A 32 -23.91 -14.62 -14.57
N SER A 33 -23.69 -15.33 -13.47
CA SER A 33 -22.65 -14.98 -12.52
C SER A 33 -21.31 -14.85 -13.23
N ILE A 34 -20.62 -13.73 -12.99
CA ILE A 34 -19.28 -13.43 -13.50
C ILE A 34 -18.28 -14.50 -13.04
N PHE A 35 -18.58 -15.18 -11.93
CA PHE A 35 -17.74 -16.22 -11.34
C PHE A 35 -18.02 -17.64 -11.87
N SER A 36 -19.03 -17.83 -12.73
CA SER A 36 -19.42 -19.15 -13.23
C SER A 36 -18.25 -19.91 -13.87
N SER A 37 -17.44 -19.24 -14.68
CA SER A 37 -16.23 -19.80 -15.30
C SER A 37 -15.19 -20.23 -14.27
N ASN A 38 -14.94 -19.38 -13.26
CA ASN A 38 -13.98 -19.66 -12.19
C ASN A 38 -14.41 -20.83 -11.32
N VAL A 39 -15.71 -20.95 -11.01
CA VAL A 39 -16.27 -22.07 -10.25
C VAL A 39 -16.11 -23.38 -11.04
N LEU A 40 -16.41 -23.38 -12.34
CA LEU A 40 -16.21 -24.55 -13.20
C LEU A 40 -14.74 -24.94 -13.32
N HIS A 41 -13.85 -23.95 -13.47
CA HIS A 41 -12.41 -24.18 -13.51
C HIS A 41 -11.91 -24.80 -12.21
N ASN A 42 -12.27 -24.24 -11.05
CA ASN A 42 -11.87 -24.75 -9.75
C ASN A 42 -12.42 -26.16 -9.48
N LEU A 43 -13.65 -26.44 -9.90
CA LEU A 43 -14.25 -27.76 -9.82
C LEU A 43 -13.47 -28.79 -10.64
N ASN A 44 -12.99 -28.43 -11.83
CA ASN A 44 -12.33 -29.37 -12.73
C ASN A 44 -10.82 -29.49 -12.48
N LYS A 45 -10.17 -28.43 -11.99
CA LYS A 45 -8.73 -28.38 -11.71
C LYS A 45 -8.26 -29.47 -10.75
N ASN A 46 -9.11 -29.84 -9.79
CA ASN A 46 -8.78 -30.83 -8.76
C ASN A 46 -9.32 -32.24 -9.07
N LYS A 47 -9.97 -32.42 -10.22
CA LYS A 47 -10.46 -33.72 -10.67
C LYS A 47 -9.36 -34.43 -11.47
N HIS A 48 -8.99 -35.61 -11.03
CA HIS A 48 -8.20 -36.55 -11.81
C HIS A 48 -9.13 -37.65 -12.31
N SER A 49 -8.97 -38.07 -13.57
CA SER A 49 -9.92 -38.96 -14.25
C SER A 49 -10.08 -40.34 -13.61
N HIS A 50 -9.10 -40.78 -12.80
CA HIS A 50 -9.08 -42.12 -12.20
C HIS A 50 -8.50 -42.14 -10.76
N ARG A 51 -8.60 -41.04 -10.00
CA ARG A 51 -8.01 -40.97 -8.63
C ARG A 51 -8.63 -41.94 -7.63
N THR A 52 -9.93 -42.24 -7.74
CA THR A 52 -10.65 -43.06 -6.74
C THR A 52 -10.52 -44.56 -6.99
N MET A 53 -10.56 -45.00 -8.26
CA MET A 53 -10.64 -46.43 -8.61
C MET A 53 -9.61 -46.90 -9.67
N GLY A 54 -8.64 -46.05 -10.06
CA GLY A 54 -7.67 -46.40 -11.10
C GLY A 54 -8.30 -46.65 -12.48
N LEU A 55 -7.49 -47.11 -13.44
CA LEU A 55 -8.00 -47.60 -14.72
C LEU A 55 -8.35 -49.09 -14.57
N ALA A 56 -9.49 -49.52 -15.11
CA ALA A 56 -9.98 -50.91 -14.97
C ALA A 56 -9.02 -51.95 -15.59
N ILE A 57 -8.27 -51.54 -16.61
CA ILE A 57 -7.18 -52.26 -17.26
C ILE A 57 -6.10 -51.21 -17.46
N GLU A 58 -4.95 -51.33 -16.81
CA GLU A 58 -3.82 -50.45 -17.12
C GLU A 58 -3.44 -50.67 -18.59
N PRO A 59 -3.52 -49.65 -19.46
CA PRO A 59 -2.91 -49.75 -20.78
C PRO A 59 -1.40 -49.87 -20.54
N LYS A 60 -0.90 -51.10 -20.55
CA LYS A 60 0.53 -51.33 -20.53
C LYS A 60 1.09 -50.63 -21.76
N PRO A 61 2.14 -49.82 -21.63
CA PRO A 61 2.78 -49.23 -22.80
C PRO A 61 3.14 -50.36 -23.76
N ASP A 62 2.72 -50.23 -25.02
CA ASP A 62 3.06 -51.22 -26.04
C ASP A 62 4.57 -51.42 -26.03
N PRO A 63 5.07 -52.68 -26.00
CA PRO A 63 6.51 -52.94 -25.99
C PRO A 63 7.22 -52.41 -27.26
N CYS A 64 6.46 -52.04 -28.30
CA CYS A 64 6.91 -51.34 -29.49
C CYS A 64 7.35 -49.88 -29.23
N HIS A 65 7.10 -49.31 -28.06
CA HIS A 65 7.51 -47.96 -27.69
C HIS A 65 8.46 -47.99 -26.48
N PRO A 66 9.73 -48.39 -26.68
CA PRO A 66 10.73 -48.34 -25.62
C PRO A 66 10.94 -46.90 -25.15
N LEU A 67 11.26 -46.76 -23.85
CA LEU A 67 11.56 -45.46 -23.24
C LEU A 67 12.68 -44.77 -24.01
N ARG A 68 12.43 -43.54 -24.48
CA ARG A 68 13.46 -42.72 -25.11
C ARG A 68 14.32 -42.05 -24.05
N ARG A 69 15.62 -41.88 -24.34
CA ARG A 69 16.64 -41.32 -23.41
C ARG A 69 16.24 -40.04 -22.65
N ARG A 70 15.36 -39.20 -23.20
CA ARG A 70 14.91 -37.93 -22.60
C ARG A 70 13.38 -37.78 -22.52
N GLN A 71 12.62 -38.88 -22.57
CA GLN A 71 11.15 -38.83 -22.60
C GLN A 71 10.53 -38.11 -21.38
N ASN A 72 11.14 -38.28 -20.20
CA ASN A 72 10.68 -37.68 -18.95
C ASN A 72 11.57 -36.51 -18.51
N TYR A 73 12.41 -35.98 -19.41
CA TYR A 73 13.29 -34.88 -19.08
C TYR A 73 12.50 -33.57 -19.13
N PHE A 74 12.44 -32.84 -18.02
CA PHE A 74 11.87 -31.51 -17.98
C PHE A 74 12.84 -30.51 -18.64
N GLU A 75 12.42 -29.88 -19.74
CA GLU A 75 13.18 -28.82 -20.38
C GLU A 75 12.95 -27.51 -19.62
N LEU A 76 14.03 -26.92 -19.11
CA LEU A 76 13.98 -25.60 -18.49
C LEU A 76 13.69 -24.56 -19.59
N PRO A 77 12.74 -23.63 -19.36
CA PRO A 77 12.51 -22.53 -20.29
C PRO A 77 13.76 -21.64 -20.37
N GLU A 78 13.92 -20.96 -21.51
CA GLU A 78 15.00 -20.01 -21.72
C GLU A 78 14.97 -18.89 -20.65
N ILE A 79 16.15 -18.54 -20.14
CA ILE A 79 16.28 -17.52 -19.11
C ILE A 79 16.01 -16.15 -19.75
N THR A 80 14.82 -15.60 -19.50
CA THR A 80 14.50 -14.22 -19.84
C THR A 80 14.89 -13.29 -18.69
N PRO A 81 15.37 -12.06 -18.98
CA PRO A 81 15.73 -11.12 -17.94
C PRO A 81 14.49 -10.74 -17.13
N PHE A 82 14.51 -11.09 -15.85
CA PHE A 82 13.44 -10.73 -14.92
C PHE A 82 13.53 -9.23 -14.59
N ILE A 83 12.59 -8.44 -15.11
CA ILE A 83 12.50 -7.01 -14.82
C ILE A 83 11.89 -6.84 -13.43
N ARG A 84 12.72 -6.56 -12.43
CA ARG A 84 12.25 -6.12 -11.10
C ARG A 84 11.91 -4.64 -11.15
N SER A 85 10.71 -4.28 -10.72
CA SER A 85 10.39 -2.88 -10.41
C SER A 85 11.26 -2.45 -9.23
N HIS A 86 12.30 -1.66 -9.46
CA HIS A 86 13.11 -1.08 -8.40
C HIS A 86 12.29 -0.03 -7.65
N LYS A 87 11.58 -0.45 -6.60
CA LYS A 87 10.84 0.44 -5.69
C LYS A 87 11.73 1.18 -4.69
N MET A 88 13.02 0.87 -4.66
CA MET A 88 13.98 1.48 -3.73
C MET A 88 14.80 2.56 -4.46
N PRO A 89 14.99 3.73 -3.84
CA PRO A 89 15.87 4.76 -4.38
C PRO A 89 17.32 4.26 -4.44
N PRO A 90 18.14 4.80 -5.36
CA PRO A 90 19.55 4.43 -5.46
C PRO A 90 20.30 4.82 -4.19
N ILE A 91 21.25 3.98 -3.78
CA ILE A 91 22.14 4.26 -2.66
C ILE A 91 23.03 5.47 -3.04
N PRO A 92 23.19 6.49 -2.16
CA PRO A 92 24.05 7.63 -2.43
C PRO A 92 25.50 7.17 -2.65
N LYS A 93 26.16 7.74 -3.67
CA LYS A 93 27.54 7.40 -4.03
C LYS A 93 28.49 7.86 -2.91
N PHE A 94 29.37 6.96 -2.48
CA PHE A 94 30.43 7.29 -1.54
C PHE A 94 31.48 8.17 -2.23
N ASN A 95 31.61 9.43 -1.81
CA ASN A 95 32.69 10.31 -2.25
C ASN A 95 33.83 10.29 -1.22
N PRO A 96 35.01 9.71 -1.52
CA PRO A 96 36.13 9.64 -0.58
C PRO A 96 36.68 11.01 -0.19
N GLN A 97 36.41 12.06 -0.98
CA GLN A 97 36.86 13.43 -0.70
C GLN A 97 36.19 14.05 0.55
N ASN A 98 35.02 13.54 0.97
CA ASN A 98 34.29 14.06 2.12
C ASN A 98 34.80 13.50 3.47
N LYS A 99 35.67 12.48 3.48
CA LYS A 99 36.23 11.91 4.73
C LYS A 99 37.06 12.92 5.53
N ASN A 100 37.65 13.91 4.86
CA ASN A 100 38.55 14.88 5.48
C ASN A 100 37.90 16.24 5.76
N GLN A 101 36.59 16.40 5.52
CA GLN A 101 35.91 17.69 5.65
C GLN A 101 35.56 18.07 7.10
N TYR A 102 35.68 17.15 8.06
CA TYR A 102 35.53 17.46 9.49
C TYR A 102 36.84 17.97 10.13
N LYS A 103 37.67 18.69 9.38
CA LYS A 103 38.67 19.55 10.02
C LYS A 103 37.87 20.65 10.70
N LEU A 104 37.62 20.50 12.00
CA LEU A 104 37.06 21.54 12.85
C LEU A 104 37.96 22.77 12.68
N THR A 105 37.53 23.70 11.83
CA THR A 105 38.26 24.94 11.52
C THR A 105 38.44 25.79 12.78
N LYS A 106 37.58 25.56 13.77
CA LYS A 106 37.54 26.27 15.03
C LYS A 106 38.21 25.46 16.14
N ASN A 107 39.20 26.04 16.78
CA ASN A 107 39.79 25.50 17.99
C ASN A 107 38.91 25.87 19.20
N TYR A 108 37.97 24.98 19.54
CA TYR A 108 37.06 25.16 20.67
C TYR A 108 37.79 25.30 22.01
N ILE A 109 38.96 24.68 22.17
CA ILE A 109 39.75 24.77 23.40
C ILE A 109 40.24 26.21 23.58
N ALA A 110 40.86 26.78 22.54
CA ALA A 110 41.34 28.16 22.57
C ALA A 110 40.18 29.17 22.75
N GLU A 111 39.06 28.94 22.08
CA GLU A 111 37.89 29.81 22.20
C GLU A 111 37.27 29.76 23.60
N ASN A 112 37.17 28.59 24.21
CA ASN A 112 36.65 28.42 25.56
C ASN A 112 37.57 29.08 26.61
N ILE A 113 38.89 28.93 26.45
CA ILE A 113 39.87 29.62 27.31
C ILE A 113 39.69 31.13 27.22
N ASN A 114 39.57 31.68 26.01
CA ASN A 114 39.37 33.12 25.82
C ASN A 114 38.02 33.59 26.38
N LYS A 115 36.95 32.81 26.23
CA LYS A 115 35.64 33.12 26.82
C LYS A 115 35.70 33.19 28.34
N ILE A 116 36.39 32.26 29.00
CA ILE A 116 36.54 32.28 30.45
C ILE A 116 37.42 33.44 30.91
N LYS A 117 38.56 33.68 30.24
CA LYS A 117 39.45 34.82 30.54
C LYS A 117 38.74 36.16 30.41
N ASN A 118 37.88 36.31 29.41
CA ASN A 118 37.13 37.53 29.14
C ASN A 118 35.80 37.60 29.91
N SER A 119 35.43 36.54 30.65
CA SER A 119 34.19 36.55 31.43
C SER A 119 34.39 37.35 32.70
N LEU A 120 33.50 38.31 32.94
CA LEU A 120 33.47 39.05 34.21
C LEU A 120 32.84 38.15 35.28
N PRO A 121 33.41 38.10 36.50
CA PRO A 121 32.80 37.38 37.60
C PRO A 121 31.43 38.01 37.91
N THR A 122 30.42 37.18 38.12
CA THR A 122 29.11 37.67 38.55
C THR A 122 29.23 38.28 39.93
N CYS A 123 28.96 39.58 40.05
CA CYS A 123 28.95 40.25 41.35
C CYS A 123 27.89 39.61 42.26
N PRO A 124 28.22 39.29 43.53
CA PRO A 124 27.26 38.74 44.46
C PRO A 124 26.15 39.76 44.71
N ARG A 125 24.90 39.35 44.50
CA ARG A 125 23.72 40.15 44.85
C ARG A 125 23.49 40.07 46.35
N ARG A 126 23.17 41.21 46.97
CA ARG A 126 22.86 41.26 48.40
C ARG A 126 21.40 40.87 48.60
N TYR A 127 21.14 40.02 49.59
CA TYR A 127 19.80 39.56 49.94
C TYR A 127 19.56 39.71 51.44
N ILE A 128 18.32 40.05 51.81
CA ILE A 128 17.83 39.97 53.20
C ILE A 128 17.10 38.64 53.37
N VAL A 129 17.33 38.00 54.51
CA VAL A 129 16.56 36.84 54.96
C VAL A 129 15.71 37.27 56.14
N SER A 130 14.39 37.39 55.96
CA SER A 130 13.47 37.78 57.05
C SER A 130 12.99 36.58 57.87
N ASP A 131 12.84 35.43 57.22
CA ASP A 131 12.15 34.30 57.80
C ASP A 131 13.13 33.21 58.26
N ARG A 132 12.81 32.54 59.38
CA ARG A 132 13.54 31.33 59.83
C ARG A 132 13.55 30.20 58.79
N LYS A 133 12.66 30.26 57.80
CA LYS A 133 12.58 29.34 56.64
C LYS A 133 13.57 29.66 55.53
N GLY A 134 14.30 30.78 55.59
CA GLY A 134 15.35 31.12 54.63
C GLY A 134 14.86 31.83 53.37
N ASN A 135 13.67 32.43 53.39
CA ASN A 135 13.17 33.23 52.26
C ASN A 135 14.06 34.46 52.02
N LYS A 136 14.54 34.63 50.77
CA LYS A 136 15.50 35.67 50.38
C LYS A 136 14.81 36.75 49.55
N TYR A 137 15.00 38.01 49.93
CA TYR A 137 14.54 39.19 49.20
C TYR A 137 15.72 40.03 48.74
N LEU A 138 15.67 40.58 47.53
CA LEU A 138 16.69 41.50 47.02
C LEU A 138 16.69 42.78 47.86
N ILE A 139 17.87 43.25 48.25
CA ILE A 139 18.02 44.49 49.02
C ILE A 139 17.81 45.72 48.14
N ASP A 140 18.12 45.62 46.85
CA ASP A 140 18.00 46.71 45.88
C ASP A 140 16.55 47.21 45.81
N GLY A 141 16.32 48.50 46.11
CA GLY A 141 14.99 49.13 46.12
C GLY A 141 14.18 48.98 47.41
N SER A 142 14.68 48.27 48.43
CA SER A 142 14.00 48.08 49.72
C SER A 142 14.15 49.26 50.70
N GLY A 143 14.92 50.29 50.36
CA GLY A 143 15.26 51.41 51.25
C GLY A 143 16.20 51.04 52.42
N LEU A 144 16.56 49.76 52.56
CA LEU A 144 17.48 49.26 53.59
C LEU A 144 18.96 49.37 53.19
N GLN A 145 19.23 49.65 51.91
CA GLN A 145 20.55 50.02 51.45
C GLN A 145 20.79 51.50 51.77
N LYS A 146 21.79 51.80 52.61
CA LYS A 146 22.15 53.19 52.91
C LYS A 146 22.82 53.83 51.70
N ASP A 147 22.19 54.86 51.13
CA ASP A 147 22.72 55.60 49.97
C ASP A 147 23.88 56.55 50.33
N PHE A 148 24.08 56.87 51.61
CA PHE A 148 24.98 57.94 52.07
C PHE A 148 26.03 57.53 53.10
N ILE A 149 26.67 56.36 52.93
CA ILE A 149 27.67 55.87 53.92
C ILE A 149 28.96 56.74 53.90
N HIS A 150 29.22 57.50 52.83
CA HIS A 150 30.47 58.27 52.66
C HIS A 150 30.19 59.72 52.20
N LYS A 151 29.40 60.48 52.96
CA LYS A 151 29.42 61.95 52.84
C LYS A 151 30.41 62.51 53.86
N LYS A 152 31.40 63.28 53.38
CA LYS A 152 32.22 64.16 54.22
C LYS A 152 31.37 65.30 54.76
#